data_AF-A0A2N1JLM2-F1
#
_entry.id   AF-A0A2N1JLM2-F1
#
_cell.length_a   1.000
_cell.length_b   1.000
_cell.length_c   1.000
_cell.angle_alpha   90.00
_cell.angle_beta   90.00
_cell.angle_gamma   90.00
#
_symmetry.space_group_name_H-M   'P 1'
#
loop_
_entity.id
_entity.type
_entity.pdbx_description
1 polymer ?
#
loop_
_entity_poly.entity_id
_entity_poly.type
_entity_poly.pdbx_seq_one_letter_code
_entity_poly.pdbx_strand_id
1 'polypeptide(L)'
;MNGTRVTTSRVSVIGLIAVTAYAVLAALQILVLNPLAAVPGASLGGIYAEMDAVGETMPVTLPLLLLSVGVVAAIVVAVLSIRARLQPAHSALLFLLLLILGTPGYFVASFGPGMSIADAFGIGGGDHSRWSFLLYAVSLAAGVAAVVLALRTRVLRPAVVKA
;
A
#
# COMPACT_ATOMS: atom_id res chain seq x y z
N MET A 1 -30.01 10.38 13.99
CA MET A 1 -29.47 9.07 13.56
C MET A 1 -28.89 9.04 12.14
N ASN A 2 -29.14 10.02 11.25
CA ASN A 2 -28.56 10.04 9.89
C ASN A 2 -27.11 10.53 9.80
N GLY A 3 -26.66 11.41 10.71
CA GLY A 3 -25.33 12.04 10.64
C GLY A 3 -24.17 11.04 10.73
N THR A 4 -24.21 10.08 11.66
CA THR A 4 -23.13 9.10 11.87
C THR A 4 -22.96 8.15 10.68
N ARG A 5 -24.06 7.74 10.03
CA ARG A 5 -24.00 6.92 8.81
C ARG A 5 -23.34 7.65 7.66
N VAL A 6 -23.71 8.91 7.43
CA VAL A 6 -23.11 9.73 6.37
C VAL A 6 -21.61 9.89 6.61
N THR A 7 -21.19 10.09 7.86
CA THR A 7 -19.77 10.15 8.22
C THR A 7 -19.05 8.83 7.98
N THR A 8 -19.59 7.68 8.41
CA THR A 8 -18.96 6.37 8.16
C THR A 8 -18.81 6.10 6.66
N SER A 9 -19.85 6.36 5.85
CA SER A 9 -19.75 6.18 4.40
C SER A 9 -18.68 7.06 3.77
N ARG A 10 -18.58 8.33 4.17
CA ARG A 10 -17.51 9.23 3.68
C ARG A 10 -16.13 8.74 4.07
N VAL A 11 -15.93 8.35 5.33
CA VAL A 11 -14.67 7.77 5.80
C VAL A 11 -14.31 6.52 5.00
N SER A 12 -15.27 5.62 4.75
CA SER A 12 -15.03 4.41 3.97
C SER A 12 -14.64 4.70 2.52
N VAL A 13 -15.29 5.66 1.87
CA VAL A 13 -14.97 6.04 0.50
C VAL A 13 -13.57 6.67 0.43
N ILE A 14 -13.26 7.59 1.33
CA ILE A 14 -11.94 8.24 1.39
C ILE A 14 -10.85 7.20 1.67
N GLY A 15 -11.06 6.30 2.63
CA GLY A 15 -10.13 5.22 2.97
C GLY A 15 -9.88 4.27 1.80
N LEU A 16 -10.94 3.87 1.09
CA LEU A 16 -10.82 3.02 -0.10
C LEU A 16 -10.02 3.71 -1.21
N ILE A 17 -10.29 4.99 -1.47
CA ILE A 17 -9.56 5.78 -2.47
C ILE A 17 -8.08 5.87 -2.07
N ALA A 18 -7.78 6.14 -0.80
CA ALA A 18 -6.41 6.25 -0.31
C ALA A 18 -5.63 4.94 -0.47
N VAL A 19 -6.20 3.79 -0.11
CA VAL A 19 -5.54 2.48 -0.28
C VAL A 19 -5.36 2.14 -1.76
N THR A 20 -6.36 2.44 -2.59
CA THR A 20 -6.25 2.22 -4.05
C THR A 20 -5.16 3.08 -4.66
N ALA A 21 -5.10 4.36 -4.31
CA ALA A 21 -4.06 5.28 -4.79
C ALA A 21 -2.66 4.84 -4.34
N TYR A 22 -2.53 4.36 -3.10
CA TYR A 22 -1.29 3.77 -2.59
C TYR A 22 -0.85 2.57 -3.46
N ALA A 23 -1.77 1.63 -3.73
CA ALA A 23 -1.47 0.45 -4.54
C ALA A 23 -1.09 0.80 -5.99
N VAL A 24 -1.76 1.78 -6.60
CA VAL A 24 -1.40 2.28 -7.94
C VAL A 24 -0.01 2.91 -7.94
N LEU A 25 0.30 3.77 -6.96
CA LEU A 25 1.63 4.35 -6.86
C LEU A 25 2.69 3.28 -6.63
N ALA A 26 2.42 2.27 -5.80
CA ALA A 26 3.31 1.13 -5.60
C ALA A 26 3.55 0.36 -6.91
N ALA A 27 2.51 0.09 -7.70
CA ALA A 27 2.66 -0.57 -8.99
C ALA A 27 3.49 0.25 -9.98
N LEU A 28 3.23 1.56 -10.08
CA LEU A 28 4.01 2.48 -10.90
C LEU A 28 5.47 2.55 -10.44
N GLN A 29 5.70 2.55 -9.13
CA GLN A 29 7.03 2.54 -8.56
C GLN A 29 7.78 1.27 -8.97
N ILE A 30 7.18 0.09 -8.80
CA ILE A 30 7.79 -1.21 -9.11
C ILE A 30 8.05 -1.37 -10.62
N LEU A 31 7.06 -1.03 -11.45
CA LEU A 31 7.06 -1.39 -12.87
C LEU A 31 7.50 -0.26 -13.81
N VAL A 32 7.72 0.96 -13.31
CA VAL A 32 8.04 2.11 -14.17
C VAL A 32 9.12 2.98 -13.56
N LEU A 33 8.86 3.57 -12.39
CA LEU A 33 9.74 4.59 -11.83
C LEU A 33 11.06 3.97 -11.33
N ASN A 34 11.01 2.80 -10.70
CA ASN A 34 12.21 2.14 -10.21
C ASN A 34 13.10 1.62 -11.36
N PRO A 35 12.58 0.91 -12.39
CA PRO A 35 13.37 0.54 -13.55
C PRO A 35 14.05 1.74 -14.23
N LEU A 36 13.30 2.82 -14.49
CA LEU A 36 13.85 4.03 -15.12
C LEU A 36 14.92 4.73 -14.27
N ALA A 37 14.81 4.66 -12.94
CA ALA A 37 15.82 5.19 -12.03
C ALA A 37 17.04 4.26 -11.90
N ALA A 38 16.85 2.95 -12.05
CA ALA A 38 17.89 1.94 -11.97
C ALA A 38 18.83 1.98 -13.20
N VAL A 39 18.29 2.31 -14.38
CA VAL A 39 19.06 2.44 -15.63
C VAL A 39 18.84 3.82 -16.25
N PRO A 40 19.54 4.87 -15.76
CA PRO A 40 19.33 6.23 -16.23
C PRO A 40 19.65 6.38 -17.73
N GLY A 41 18.74 7.05 -18.46
CA GLY A 41 18.90 7.31 -19.90
C GLY A 41 18.37 6.21 -20.82
N ALA A 42 18.00 5.05 -20.28
CA ALA A 42 17.30 4.01 -21.04
C ALA A 42 15.78 4.27 -21.10
N SER A 43 15.13 3.77 -22.15
CA SER A 43 13.66 3.72 -22.21
C SER A 43 13.15 2.47 -21.48
N LEU A 44 11.93 2.51 -20.94
CA LEU A 44 11.36 1.37 -20.23
C LEU A 44 11.29 0.09 -21.09
N GLY A 45 10.92 0.24 -22.37
CA GLY A 45 10.91 -0.88 -23.31
C GLY A 45 12.30 -1.42 -23.61
N GLY A 46 13.32 -0.56 -23.68
CA GLY A 46 14.71 -0.99 -23.85
C GLY A 46 15.22 -1.77 -22.65
N ILE A 47 14.86 -1.36 -21.43
CA ILE A 47 15.20 -2.08 -20.20
C ILE A 47 14.61 -3.50 -20.24
N TYR A 48 13.32 -3.64 -20.58
CA TYR A 48 12.67 -4.95 -20.58
C TYR A 48 13.19 -5.85 -21.69
N ALA A 49 13.50 -5.29 -22.86
CA ALA A 49 14.11 -6.03 -23.95
C ALA A 49 15.52 -6.52 -23.60
N GLU A 50 16.33 -5.71 -22.90
CA GLU A 50 17.66 -6.12 -22.44
C GLU A 50 17.56 -7.23 -21.38
N MET A 51 16.63 -7.11 -20.42
CA MET A 51 16.34 -8.19 -19.46
C MET A 51 16.04 -9.50 -20.19
N ASP A 52 15.12 -9.47 -21.15
CA ASP A 52 14.76 -10.65 -21.96
C ASP A 52 15.97 -11.19 -22.74
N ALA A 53 16.86 -10.31 -23.25
CA ALA A 53 18.05 -10.70 -23.99
C ALA A 53 19.09 -11.44 -23.14
N VAL A 54 19.16 -11.14 -21.84
CA VAL A 54 20.05 -11.82 -20.87
C VAL A 54 19.37 -12.97 -20.12
N GLY A 55 18.13 -13.31 -20.50
CA GLY A 55 17.36 -14.42 -19.92
C GLY A 55 16.61 -14.09 -18.63
N GLU A 56 16.60 -12.83 -18.22
CA GLU A 56 15.74 -12.32 -17.15
C GLU A 56 14.38 -11.90 -17.71
N THR A 57 13.36 -11.84 -16.87
CA THR A 57 12.05 -11.30 -17.29
C THR A 57 11.51 -10.39 -16.21
N MET A 58 10.77 -9.34 -16.60
CA MET A 58 10.13 -8.47 -15.62
C MET A 58 8.93 -9.19 -14.97
N PRO A 59 8.96 -9.50 -13.66
CA PRO A 59 7.84 -10.18 -13.02
C PRO A 59 6.68 -9.20 -12.80
N VAL A 60 5.64 -9.26 -13.63
CA VAL A 60 4.48 -8.35 -13.53
C VAL A 60 3.34 -8.96 -12.70
N THR A 61 3.08 -10.25 -12.88
CA THR A 61 1.89 -10.91 -12.34
C THR A 61 1.86 -10.93 -10.82
N LEU A 62 2.95 -11.39 -10.18
CA LEU A 62 2.99 -11.56 -8.73
C LEU A 62 2.90 -10.22 -7.97
N PRO A 63 3.64 -9.15 -8.34
CA PRO A 63 3.49 -7.85 -7.69
C PRO A 63 2.06 -7.30 -7.78
N LEU A 64 1.43 -7.39 -8.96
CA LEU A 64 0.05 -6.91 -9.12
C LEU A 64 -0.95 -7.73 -8.30
N LEU A 65 -0.79 -9.05 -8.23
CA LEU A 65 -1.60 -9.90 -7.36
C LEU A 65 -1.45 -9.50 -5.89
N LEU A 66 -0.22 -9.34 -5.40
CA LEU A 66 0.03 -8.93 -4.02
C LEU A 66 -0.56 -7.56 -3.69
N LEU A 67 -0.40 -6.57 -4.59
CA LEU A 67 -0.98 -5.24 -4.40
C LEU A 67 -2.52 -5.27 -4.45
N SER A 68 -3.10 -6.13 -5.29
CA SER A 68 -4.56 -6.29 -5.39
C SER A 68 -5.20 -6.78 -4.08
N VAL A 69 -4.48 -7.57 -3.28
CA VAL A 69 -4.97 -8.05 -1.97
C VAL A 69 -5.32 -6.87 -1.05
N GLY A 70 -4.49 -5.83 -1.03
CA GLY A 70 -4.76 -4.61 -0.24
C GLY A 70 -6.01 -3.87 -0.70
N VAL A 71 -6.23 -3.77 -2.01
CA VAL A 71 -7.42 -3.13 -2.60
C VAL A 71 -8.68 -3.93 -2.29
N VAL A 72 -8.63 -5.26 -2.46
CA VAL A 72 -9.75 -6.15 -2.12
C VAL A 72 -10.09 -6.06 -0.63
N ALA A 73 -9.08 -6.07 0.25
CA ALA A 73 -9.27 -5.89 1.67
C ALA A 73 -9.92 -4.52 2.00
N ALA A 74 -9.51 -3.45 1.33
CA ALA A 74 -10.12 -2.13 1.49
C ALA A 74 -11.60 -2.10 1.05
N ILE A 75 -11.95 -2.78 -0.05
CA ILE A 75 -13.34 -2.93 -0.49
C ILE A 75 -14.15 -3.67 0.57
N VAL A 76 -13.64 -4.79 1.08
CA VAL A 76 -14.29 -5.56 2.15
C VAL A 76 -14.50 -4.71 3.40
N VAL A 77 -13.47 -3.98 3.85
CA VAL A 77 -13.56 -3.07 5.00
C VAL A 77 -14.59 -1.97 4.77
N ALA A 78 -14.65 -1.38 3.57
CA ALA A 78 -15.64 -0.36 3.22
C ALA A 78 -17.07 -0.91 3.32
N VAL A 79 -17.31 -2.07 2.69
CA VAL A 79 -18.61 -2.74 2.67
C VAL A 79 -19.04 -3.12 4.08
N LEU A 80 -18.17 -3.78 4.86
CA LEU A 80 -18.48 -4.17 6.24
C LEU A 80 -18.73 -2.96 7.13
N SER A 81 -17.92 -1.91 7.02
CA SER A 81 -18.10 -0.66 7.77
C SER A 81 -19.49 -0.05 7.54
N ILE A 82 -19.94 0.00 6.28
CA ILE A 82 -21.23 0.58 5.90
C ILE A 82 -22.39 -0.33 6.32
N ARG A 83 -22.27 -1.64 6.05
CA ARG A 83 -23.33 -2.62 6.31
C ARG A 83 -23.53 -2.87 7.82
N ALA A 84 -22.45 -3.05 8.56
CA ALA A 84 -22.45 -3.26 10.01
C ALA A 84 -22.61 -1.95 10.80
N ARG A 85 -22.60 -0.79 10.13
CA ARG A 85 -22.77 0.55 10.74
C ARG A 85 -21.73 0.80 11.83
N LEU A 86 -20.48 0.46 11.52
CA LEU A 86 -19.36 0.75 12.42
C LEU A 86 -19.30 2.24 12.72
N GLN A 87 -18.89 2.57 13.95
CA GLN A 87 -18.60 3.96 14.28
C GLN A 87 -17.47 4.47 13.36
N PRO A 88 -17.52 5.74 12.90
CA PRO A 88 -16.55 6.26 11.93
C PRO A 88 -15.09 6.08 12.36
N ALA A 89 -14.81 6.16 13.66
CA ALA A 89 -13.47 5.95 14.21
C ALA A 89 -12.94 4.52 13.98
N HIS A 90 -13.77 3.49 14.17
CA HIS A 90 -13.37 2.11 13.91
C HIS A 90 -13.09 1.87 12.43
N SER A 91 -13.94 2.42 11.55
CA SER A 91 -13.71 2.36 10.10
C SER A 91 -12.41 3.04 9.71
N ALA A 92 -12.15 4.25 10.23
CA ALA A 92 -10.89 4.95 9.99
C ALA A 92 -9.67 4.14 10.46
N LEU A 93 -9.73 3.54 11.67
CA LEU A 93 -8.66 2.68 12.17
C LEU A 93 -8.37 1.50 11.23
N LEU A 94 -9.39 0.83 10.69
CA LEU A 94 -9.20 -0.29 9.76
C LEU A 94 -8.47 0.15 8.48
N PHE A 95 -8.85 1.28 7.88
CA PHE A 95 -8.14 1.80 6.70
C PHE A 95 -6.71 2.25 7.02
N LEU A 96 -6.49 2.87 8.17
CA LEU A 96 -5.14 3.24 8.62
C LEU A 96 -4.25 2.00 8.80
N LEU A 97 -4.79 0.92 9.36
CA LEU A 97 -4.07 -0.36 9.47
C LEU A 97 -3.70 -0.93 8.09
N LEU A 98 -4.60 -0.87 7.10
CA LEU A 98 -4.27 -1.28 5.73
C LEU A 98 -3.14 -0.43 5.13
N LEU A 99 -3.14 0.89 5.35
CA LEU A 99 -2.07 1.78 4.88
C LEU A 99 -0.74 1.54 5.59
N ILE A 100 -0.74 1.18 6.88
CA ILE A 100 0.46 0.77 7.62
C ILE A 100 1.06 -0.49 6.98
N LEU A 101 0.21 -1.48 6.66
CA LEU A 101 0.63 -2.71 5.98
C LEU A 101 1.05 -2.48 4.52
N GLY A 102 0.78 -1.30 3.96
CA GLY A 102 1.19 -0.94 2.61
C GLY A 102 2.70 -0.99 2.40
N THR A 103 3.52 -0.55 3.35
CA THR A 103 4.99 -0.57 3.23
C THR A 103 5.55 -1.99 3.19
N PRO A 104 5.25 -2.89 4.14
CA PRO A 104 5.72 -4.27 4.05
C PRO A 104 5.14 -5.01 2.83
N GLY A 105 3.88 -4.74 2.46
CA GLY A 105 3.28 -5.30 1.25
C GLY A 105 4.01 -4.85 -0.03
N TYR A 106 4.35 -3.57 -0.12
CA TYR A 106 5.17 -3.01 -1.20
C TYR A 106 6.55 -3.67 -1.25
N PHE A 107 7.24 -3.80 -0.11
CA PHE A 107 8.56 -4.42 -0.05
C PHE A 107 8.54 -5.85 -0.62
N VAL A 108 7.60 -6.69 -0.18
CA VAL A 108 7.45 -8.06 -0.67
C VAL A 108 7.11 -8.08 -2.17
N ALA A 109 6.22 -7.20 -2.63
CA ALA A 109 5.85 -7.11 -4.04
C ALA A 109 7.01 -6.64 -4.93
N SER A 110 7.86 -5.74 -4.42
CA SER A 110 8.99 -5.16 -5.16
C SER A 110 10.19 -6.09 -5.28
N PHE A 111 10.28 -7.12 -4.42
CA PHE A 111 11.49 -7.93 -4.28
C PHE A 111 11.86 -8.68 -5.56
N GLY A 112 10.91 -9.39 -6.18
CA GLY A 112 11.16 -10.13 -7.43
C GLY A 112 11.64 -9.21 -8.57
N PRO A 113 10.87 -8.16 -8.91
CA PRO A 113 11.29 -7.16 -9.90
C PRO A 113 12.65 -6.52 -9.60
N GLY A 114 12.93 -6.18 -8.34
CA GLY A 114 14.21 -5.61 -7.93
C GLY A 114 15.37 -6.57 -8.20
N MET A 115 15.23 -7.85 -7.85
CA MET A 115 16.24 -8.87 -8.12
C MET A 115 16.46 -9.12 -9.61
N SER A 116 15.40 -9.25 -10.41
CA SER A 116 15.56 -9.46 -11.86
C SER A 116 16.26 -8.29 -12.56
N ILE A 117 16.02 -7.04 -12.12
CA ILE A 117 16.78 -5.89 -12.63
C ILE A 117 18.24 -5.94 -12.17
N ALA A 118 18.47 -6.30 -10.90
CA ALA A 118 19.82 -6.44 -10.36
C ALA A 118 20.66 -7.44 -11.14
N ASP A 119 20.08 -8.61 -11.42
CA ASP A 119 20.74 -9.69 -12.15
C ASP A 119 20.97 -9.33 -13.62
N ALA A 120 20.02 -8.63 -14.25
CA ALA A 120 20.17 -8.18 -15.64
C ALA A 120 21.24 -7.09 -15.85
N PHE A 121 21.37 -6.15 -14.91
CA PHE A 121 22.25 -4.97 -15.08
C PHE A 121 23.47 -4.96 -14.16
N GLY A 122 23.65 -5.98 -13.31
CA GLY A 122 24.75 -6.05 -12.35
C GLY A 122 24.71 -4.96 -11.28
N ILE A 123 23.51 -4.52 -10.88
CA ILE A 123 23.28 -3.46 -9.89
C ILE A 123 22.61 -4.03 -8.62
N GLY A 124 22.39 -3.19 -7.59
CA GLY A 124 21.70 -3.65 -6.38
C GLY A 124 20.20 -3.78 -6.57
N GLY A 125 19.54 -4.81 -6.00
CA GLY A 125 18.09 -5.03 -6.17
C GLY A 125 17.16 -4.10 -5.36
N GLY A 126 17.70 -3.01 -4.83
CA GLY A 126 16.95 -2.07 -4.00
C GLY A 126 16.14 -1.05 -4.79
N ASP A 127 15.47 -0.17 -4.04
CA ASP A 127 14.82 1.01 -4.61
C ASP A 127 15.86 2.06 -5.03
N HIS A 128 15.89 2.36 -6.32
CA HIS A 128 16.66 3.43 -6.94
C HIS A 128 15.83 4.72 -7.06
N SER A 129 14.51 4.59 -7.23
CA SER A 129 13.61 5.74 -7.33
C SER A 129 13.25 6.31 -5.95
N ARG A 130 13.38 7.64 -5.80
CA ARG A 130 13.03 8.37 -4.57
C ARG A 130 11.53 8.37 -4.24
N TRP A 131 10.67 7.99 -5.18
CA TRP A 131 9.22 7.98 -4.98
C TRP A 131 8.76 6.93 -3.95
N SER A 132 9.57 5.91 -3.67
CA SER A 132 9.31 4.96 -2.56
C SER A 132 9.23 5.67 -1.20
N PHE A 133 9.91 6.80 -1.02
CA PHE A 133 9.79 7.62 0.18
C PHE A 133 8.33 8.04 0.45
N LEU A 134 7.53 8.34 -0.58
CA LEU A 134 6.14 8.72 -0.38
C LEU A 134 5.30 7.56 0.15
N LEU A 135 5.56 6.34 -0.31
CA LEU A 135 4.89 5.13 0.21
C LEU A 135 5.22 4.96 1.71
N TYR A 136 6.50 5.06 2.07
CA TYR A 136 6.94 4.97 3.47
C TYR A 136 6.35 6.09 4.33
N ALA A 137 6.34 7.33 3.82
CA ALA A 137 5.79 8.48 4.52
C ALA A 137 4.28 8.32 4.77
N VAL A 138 3.52 7.80 3.81
CA VAL A 138 2.09 7.53 3.97
C VAL A 138 1.84 6.44 5.02
N SER A 139 2.58 5.33 4.98
CA SER A 139 2.44 4.27 6.00
C SER A 139 2.82 4.78 7.40
N LEU A 140 3.88 5.59 7.52
CA LEU A 140 4.29 6.20 8.78
C LEU A 140 3.21 7.17 9.30
N ALA A 141 2.72 8.06 8.44
CA ALA A 141 1.65 9.00 8.79
C ALA A 141 0.37 8.25 9.21
N ALA A 142 0.04 7.14 8.54
CA ALA A 142 -1.07 6.29 8.92
C ALA A 142 -0.87 5.65 10.31
N GLY A 143 0.36 5.20 10.62
CA GLY A 143 0.75 4.73 11.94
C GLY A 143 0.51 5.77 13.04
N VAL A 144 1.03 6.98 12.83
CA VAL A 144 0.85 8.10 13.76
C VAL A 144 -0.63 8.44 13.93
N ALA A 145 -1.38 8.54 12.84
CA ALA A 145 -2.81 8.84 12.87
C ALA A 145 -3.61 7.74 13.60
N ALA A 146 -3.26 6.47 13.42
CA ALA A 146 -3.90 5.34 14.09
C ALA A 146 -3.69 5.41 15.61
N VAL A 147 -2.46 5.67 16.06
CA VAL A 147 -2.13 5.84 17.49
C VAL A 147 -2.91 7.00 18.08
N VAL A 148 -2.88 8.17 17.44
CA VAL A 148 -3.60 9.36 17.92
C VAL A 148 -5.10 9.09 18.01
N LEU A 149 -5.68 8.43 17.00
CA LEU A 149 -7.10 8.10 16.97
C LEU A 149 -7.47 7.08 18.07
N ALA A 150 -6.68 6.02 18.25
CA ALA A 150 -6.91 5.00 19.28
C ALA A 150 -6.87 5.60 20.70
N LEU A 151 -5.91 6.51 20.96
CA LEU A 151 -5.79 7.21 22.24
C LEU A 151 -7.00 8.12 22.50
N ARG A 152 -7.43 8.90 21.50
CA ARG A 152 -8.58 9.81 21.62
C ARG A 152 -9.90 9.08 21.84
N THR A 153 -10.05 7.89 21.24
CA THR A 153 -11.29 7.13 21.25
C THR A 153 -11.37 6.10 22.38
N ARG A 154 -10.31 5.96 23.19
CA ARG A 154 -10.22 5.02 24.32
C ARG A 154 -10.49 3.56 23.92
N VAL A 155 -10.29 3.21 22.65
CA VAL A 155 -10.47 1.85 22.10
C VAL A 155 -9.59 0.83 22.84
N LEU A 156 -8.49 1.29 23.45
CA LEU A 156 -7.55 0.49 24.23
C LEU A 156 -7.87 0.39 25.73
N ARG A 157 -9.04 0.83 26.22
CA ARG A 157 -9.35 0.66 27.65
C ARG A 157 -9.54 -0.82 27.98
N PRO A 158 -8.72 -1.42 28.87
CA PRO A 158 -8.98 -2.75 29.36
C PRO A 158 -10.32 -2.75 30.10
N ALA A 159 -11.16 -3.76 29.83
CA ALA A 159 -12.38 -3.97 30.59
C ALA A 159 -11.98 -4.12 32.05
N VAL A 160 -12.40 -3.17 32.90
CA VAL A 160 -12.26 -3.32 34.34
C VAL A 160 -13.18 -4.46 34.73
N VAL A 161 -12.62 -5.65 34.91
CA VAL A 161 -13.32 -6.78 35.53
C VAL A 161 -13.63 -6.35 36.96
N LYS A 162 -14.89 -6.01 37.22
CA LYS A 162 -15.36 -5.88 38.61
C LYS A 162 -15.40 -7.29 39.19
N ALA A 163 -14.52 -7.55 40.15
CA ALA A 163 -14.59 -8.73 41.03
C ALA A 163 -15.80 -8.65 41.95
#